data_AF-A0A6J3RKD1-F1
#
_entry.id   AF-A0A6J3RKD1-F1
#
_cell.length_a   1.000
_cell.length_b   1.000
_cell.length_c   1.000
_cell.angle_alpha   90.00
_cell.angle_beta   90.00
_cell.angle_gamma   90.00
#
_symmetry.space_group_name_H-M   'P 1'
#
loop_
_entity.id
_entity.type
_entity.pdbx_description
1 polymer ?
#
loop_
_entity_poly.entity_id
_entity_poly.type
_entity_poly.pdbx_seq_one_letter_code
_entity_poly.pdbx_strand_id
1 'polypeptide(L)'
;MPEARTSRHDPTRWKKKPPVRRTVSQICPPPRRPLTVADIQPGMENERLGVVRDSMFQNPLIVKAELGKPRERSCSLPGINFNYGLYIRGQDGGVPEAIGHWNVFKQQPTCPHELNRNYIAMNRGAVKAGLVTARENFHYRQLNDIRISDQDDRRLKKEPPSLPPNMTFGIRAR
;
A
#
# COMPACT_ATOMS: atom_id res chain seq x y z
N MET A 1 34.98 12.16 -49.73
CA MET A 1 34.41 13.02 -48.67
C MET A 1 33.10 13.60 -49.16
N PRO A 2 31.97 13.16 -48.57
CA PRO A 2 30.94 14.12 -48.16
C PRO A 2 30.45 13.85 -46.73
N GLU A 3 30.08 14.92 -46.04
CA GLU A 3 29.81 14.97 -44.60
C GLU A 3 28.41 14.45 -44.23
N ALA A 4 28.36 13.64 -43.17
CA ALA A 4 27.13 13.15 -42.56
C ALA A 4 26.46 14.25 -41.72
N ARG A 5 25.27 14.70 -42.13
CA ARG A 5 24.41 15.56 -41.32
C ARG A 5 23.79 14.73 -40.20
N THR A 6 24.27 14.91 -38.98
CA THR A 6 23.69 14.35 -37.75
C THR A 6 22.37 15.07 -37.43
N SER A 7 21.27 14.32 -37.44
CA SER A 7 19.97 14.78 -36.97
C SER A 7 20.02 14.97 -35.45
N ARG A 8 19.75 16.19 -35.00
CA ARG A 8 19.64 16.52 -33.58
C ARG A 8 18.33 15.93 -33.05
N HIS A 9 18.42 14.99 -32.12
CA HIS A 9 17.27 14.51 -31.36
C HIS A 9 16.85 15.59 -30.35
N ASP A 10 15.62 16.09 -30.50
CA ASP A 10 14.99 17.00 -29.53
C ASP A 10 14.76 16.32 -28.17
N PRO A 11 15.20 16.91 -27.04
CA PRO A 11 15.10 16.30 -25.72
C PRO A 11 13.78 16.63 -24.99
N THR A 12 12.67 16.89 -25.70
CA THR A 12 11.35 17.05 -25.07
C THR A 12 10.72 15.68 -24.81
N ARG A 13 11.42 14.88 -24.01
CA ARG A 13 10.97 13.60 -23.47
C ARG A 13 9.90 13.84 -22.41
N TRP A 14 8.64 13.77 -22.84
CA TRP A 14 7.43 13.45 -22.09
C TRP A 14 7.66 13.25 -20.58
N LYS A 15 7.52 14.33 -19.80
CA LYS A 15 7.43 14.19 -18.34
C LYS A 15 6.10 13.54 -18.00
N LYS A 16 6.13 12.25 -17.62
CA LYS A 16 4.96 11.55 -17.08
C LYS A 16 4.47 12.34 -15.86
N LYS A 17 3.25 12.88 -15.94
CA LYS A 17 2.63 13.58 -14.80
C LYS A 17 2.55 12.60 -13.63
N PRO A 18 2.94 13.01 -12.41
CA PRO A 18 2.84 12.14 -11.24
C PRO A 18 1.39 11.70 -11.05
N PRO A 19 1.14 10.45 -10.59
CA PRO A 19 -0.21 10.00 -10.32
C PRO A 19 -0.84 10.91 -9.26
N VAL A 20 -1.96 11.54 -9.62
CA VAL A 20 -2.74 12.38 -8.72
C VAL A 20 -3.27 11.46 -7.61
N ARG A 21 -2.60 11.49 -6.46
CA ARG A 21 -3.06 10.77 -5.25
C ARG A 21 -4.29 11.50 -4.74
N ARG A 22 -5.47 10.90 -4.94
CA ARG A 22 -6.71 11.41 -4.36
C ARG A 22 -6.65 11.25 -2.85
N THR A 23 -6.93 12.32 -2.11
CA THR A 23 -6.95 12.29 -0.65
C THR A 23 -8.13 11.44 -0.15
N VAL A 24 -8.04 10.90 1.07
CA VAL A 24 -9.11 10.06 1.66
C VAL A 24 -10.47 10.79 1.64
N SER A 25 -10.48 12.11 1.83
CA SER A 25 -11.68 12.97 1.73
C SER A 25 -12.27 13.08 0.32
N GLN A 26 -11.47 12.84 -0.73
CA GLN A 26 -11.94 12.80 -2.12
C GLN A 26 -12.48 11.41 -2.51
N ILE A 27 -12.06 10.37 -1.79
CA ILE A 27 -12.52 8.99 -1.99
C ILE A 27 -13.80 8.76 -1.17
N CYS A 28 -13.82 9.29 0.06
CA CYS A 28 -14.95 9.23 0.98
C CYS A 28 -15.31 10.66 1.40
N PRO A 29 -16.24 11.33 0.71
CA PRO A 29 -16.72 12.64 1.15
C PRO A 29 -17.38 12.50 2.54
N PRO A 30 -17.44 13.60 3.31
CA PRO A 30 -17.97 13.58 4.67
C PRO A 30 -19.42 13.06 4.69
N PRO A 31 -19.84 12.42 5.80
CA PRO A 31 -21.23 12.00 5.96
C PRO A 31 -22.16 13.21 5.76
N ARG A 32 -23.22 13.01 4.98
CA ARG A 32 -24.28 14.01 4.81
C ARG A 32 -24.89 14.33 6.17
N ARG A 33 -25.42 15.55 6.27
CA ARG A 33 -26.22 16.00 7.42
C ARG A 33 -27.34 14.99 7.70
N PRO A 34 -27.72 14.78 8.97
CA PRO A 34 -28.82 13.89 9.32
C PRO A 34 -30.09 14.28 8.56
N LEU A 35 -30.90 13.28 8.23
CA LEU A 35 -32.21 13.50 7.60
C LEU A 35 -33.04 14.44 8.49
N THR A 36 -33.78 15.35 7.87
CA THR A 36 -34.70 16.26 8.56
C THR A 36 -36.15 15.86 8.26
N VAL A 37 -37.11 16.43 9.00
CA VAL A 37 -38.56 16.13 8.80
C VAL A 37 -39.00 16.38 7.35
N ALA A 38 -38.41 17.39 6.70
CA ALA A 38 -38.73 17.73 5.30
C ALA A 38 -38.26 16.68 4.29
N ASP A 39 -37.30 15.84 4.66
CA ASP A 39 -36.73 14.83 3.76
C ASP A 39 -37.51 13.50 3.79
N ILE A 40 -38.50 13.38 4.67
CA ILE A 40 -39.31 12.17 4.84
C ILE A 40 -40.36 12.09 3.74
N GLN A 41 -40.32 11.02 2.93
CA GLN A 41 -41.36 10.71 1.98
C GLN A 41 -42.51 9.94 2.64
N PRO A 42 -43.76 10.12 2.17
CA PRO A 42 -44.91 9.35 2.65
C PRO A 42 -44.63 7.83 2.62
N GLY A 43 -44.75 7.17 3.78
CA GLY A 43 -44.49 5.74 3.96
C GLY A 43 -43.12 5.38 4.55
N MET A 44 -42.26 6.37 4.80
CA MET A 44 -41.02 6.24 5.58
C MET A 44 -41.26 6.43 7.09
N GLU A 45 -42.37 7.08 7.45
CA GLU A 45 -42.82 7.17 8.83
C GLU A 45 -43.31 5.82 9.35
N ASN A 46 -43.07 5.57 10.64
CA ASN A 46 -43.64 4.42 11.31
C ASN A 46 -44.91 4.88 12.03
N GLU A 47 -45.94 4.05 12.03
CA GLU A 47 -47.10 4.26 12.90
C GLU A 47 -46.63 4.16 14.36
N ARG A 48 -46.61 5.30 15.06
CA ARG A 48 -46.02 5.43 16.38
C ARG A 48 -46.89 6.31 17.26
N LEU A 49 -47.01 5.89 18.52
CA LEU A 49 -47.64 6.69 19.57
C LEU A 49 -46.56 7.56 20.24
N GLY A 50 -46.76 8.89 20.24
CA GLY A 50 -45.88 9.86 20.92
C GLY A 50 -45.24 10.91 20.01
N VAL A 51 -44.48 11.82 20.61
CA VAL A 51 -43.83 12.95 19.91
C VAL A 51 -42.54 12.49 19.21
N VAL A 52 -42.45 12.71 17.91
CA VAL A 52 -41.25 12.42 17.11
C VAL A 52 -40.21 13.53 17.33
N ARG A 53 -38.98 13.15 17.68
CA ARG A 53 -37.85 14.07 17.89
C ARG A 53 -36.92 14.10 16.68
N ASP A 54 -36.30 15.24 16.41
CA ASP A 54 -35.37 15.39 15.27
C ASP A 54 -34.17 14.42 15.31
N SER A 55 -33.69 14.09 16.52
CA SER A 55 -32.61 13.13 16.71
C SER A 55 -32.96 11.71 16.24
N MET A 56 -34.25 11.38 16.09
CA MET A 56 -34.69 10.08 15.59
C MET A 56 -34.42 9.91 14.09
N PHE A 57 -34.30 11.01 13.34
CA PHE A 57 -33.98 10.99 11.90
C PHE A 57 -32.48 10.90 11.63
N GLN A 58 -31.65 11.20 12.63
CA GLN A 58 -30.21 11.01 12.56
C GLN A 58 -29.82 9.52 12.58
N ASN A 59 -30.64 8.65 13.16
CA ASN A 59 -30.41 7.21 13.13
C ASN A 59 -31.20 6.58 11.96
N PRO A 60 -30.53 6.17 10.88
CA PRO A 60 -31.22 5.61 9.73
C PRO A 60 -31.91 4.27 10.06
N LEU A 61 -31.60 3.60 11.18
CA LEU A 61 -32.24 2.33 11.60
C LEU A 61 -33.63 2.54 12.17
N ILE A 62 -33.93 3.75 12.63
CA ILE A 62 -35.21 4.11 13.22
C ILE A 62 -36.22 4.50 12.12
N VAL A 63 -35.74 5.05 11.00
CA VAL A 63 -36.59 5.45 9.86
C VAL A 63 -36.82 4.25 8.96
N LYS A 64 -38.07 4.05 8.52
CA LYS A 64 -38.42 2.96 7.60
C LYS A 64 -37.87 3.29 6.21
N ALA A 65 -37.37 2.27 5.51
CA ALA A 65 -36.97 2.45 4.12
C ALA A 65 -38.21 2.60 3.22
N GLU A 66 -38.10 3.42 2.18
CA GLU A 66 -39.12 3.51 1.13
C GLU A 66 -39.35 2.15 0.48
N LEU A 67 -40.61 1.78 0.26
CA LEU A 67 -40.96 0.51 -0.36
C LEU A 67 -40.42 0.45 -1.79
N GLY A 68 -39.71 -0.63 -2.12
CA GLY A 68 -39.16 -0.84 -3.46
C GLY A 68 -37.86 -0.07 -3.75
N LYS A 69 -37.36 0.75 -2.82
CA LYS A 69 -36.05 1.40 -2.94
C LYS A 69 -35.05 0.86 -1.91
N PRO A 70 -33.75 0.80 -2.25
CA PRO A 70 -32.71 0.57 -1.27
C PRO A 70 -32.74 1.65 -0.19
N ARG A 71 -32.43 1.25 1.04
CA ARG A 71 -32.38 2.17 2.16
C ARG A 71 -31.29 3.22 1.95
N GLU A 72 -31.65 4.49 2.03
CA GLU A 72 -30.69 5.57 1.93
C GLU A 72 -29.70 5.54 3.10
N ARG A 73 -28.41 5.66 2.77
CA ARG A 73 -27.33 5.88 3.73
C ARG A 73 -26.92 7.34 3.58
N SER A 74 -26.79 8.06 4.69
CA SER A 74 -26.40 9.48 4.73
C SER A 74 -24.92 9.70 4.36
N CYS A 75 -24.41 9.02 3.33
CA CYS A 75 -23.10 9.29 2.76
C CYS A 75 -23.27 10.13 1.50
N SER A 76 -22.37 11.09 1.30
CA SER A 76 -22.28 11.71 -0.02
C SER A 76 -21.62 10.69 -0.94
N LEU A 77 -22.25 10.40 -2.07
CA LEU A 77 -21.63 9.54 -3.08
C LEU A 77 -20.92 10.42 -4.11
N PRO A 78 -19.81 9.95 -4.70
CA PRO A 78 -19.24 10.60 -5.86
C PRO A 78 -20.28 10.64 -7.01
N GLY A 79 -20.20 11.66 -7.87
CA GLY A 79 -21.21 11.94 -8.89
C GLY A 79 -21.44 10.79 -9.88
N ILE A 80 -22.51 10.92 -10.69
CA ILE A 80 -22.99 9.86 -11.60
C ILE A 80 -21.92 9.29 -12.56
N ASN A 81 -20.91 10.09 -12.90
CA ASN A 81 -19.81 9.69 -13.80
C ASN A 81 -18.67 8.94 -13.09
N PHE A 82 -18.83 8.60 -11.80
CA PHE A 82 -17.84 7.85 -11.04
C PHE A 82 -18.07 6.35 -11.18
N ASN A 83 -17.05 5.66 -11.67
CA ASN A 83 -17.02 4.20 -11.71
C ASN A 83 -16.53 3.67 -10.35
N TYR A 84 -17.39 2.93 -9.66
CA TYR A 84 -17.03 2.26 -8.42
C TYR A 84 -16.16 1.03 -8.69
N GLY A 85 -15.34 0.67 -7.69
CA GLY A 85 -14.43 -0.47 -7.78
C GLY A 85 -12.97 -0.08 -8.05
N LEU A 86 -12.07 -1.06 -7.89
CA LEU A 86 -10.65 -0.88 -8.15
C LEU A 86 -10.40 -0.97 -9.66
N TYR A 87 -10.02 0.15 -10.28
CA TYR A 87 -9.59 0.16 -11.67
C TYR A 87 -8.13 -0.28 -11.77
N ILE A 88 -7.91 -1.53 -12.16
CA ILE A 88 -6.57 -2.05 -12.45
C ILE A 88 -6.19 -1.57 -13.85
N ARG A 89 -5.38 -0.51 -13.93
CA ARG A 89 -4.77 -0.09 -15.20
C ARG A 89 -3.72 -1.12 -15.58
N GLY A 90 -3.95 -1.85 -16.68
CA GLY A 90 -2.90 -2.60 -17.35
C GLY A 90 -1.85 -1.62 -17.85
N GLN A 91 -0.79 -1.41 -17.06
CA GLN A 91 0.39 -0.66 -17.49
C GLN A 91 1.37 -1.54 -18.25
N ASP A 92 1.22 -2.85 -18.09
CA ASP A 92 1.98 -3.86 -18.79
C ASP A 92 1.43 -3.87 -20.22
N GLY A 93 2.28 -3.67 -21.23
CA GLY A 93 1.96 -3.68 -22.66
C GLY A 93 1.52 -5.04 -23.19
N GLY A 94 0.91 -5.85 -22.31
CA GLY A 94 0.28 -7.12 -22.57
C GLY A 94 1.27 -8.23 -22.91
N VAL A 95 0.71 -9.25 -23.54
CA VAL A 95 1.43 -10.41 -24.06
C VAL A 95 2.65 -10.05 -24.93
N PRO A 96 2.59 -9.07 -25.87
CA PRO A 96 3.74 -8.77 -26.71
C PRO A 96 4.91 -8.16 -25.94
N GLU A 97 4.65 -7.35 -24.89
CA GLU A 97 5.73 -6.84 -24.04
C GLU A 97 6.38 -7.99 -23.24
N ALA A 98 5.58 -8.95 -22.76
CA ALA A 98 6.06 -10.10 -22.00
C ALA A 98 6.87 -11.11 -22.84
N ILE A 99 6.47 -11.36 -24.10
CA ILE A 99 7.19 -12.29 -24.99
C ILE A 99 8.38 -11.61 -25.67
N GLY A 100 8.25 -10.31 -26.01
CA GLY A 100 9.24 -9.58 -26.81
C GLY A 100 10.46 -9.08 -26.04
N HIS A 101 10.47 -9.16 -24.70
CA HIS A 101 11.57 -8.67 -23.88
C HIS A 101 12.15 -9.78 -22.99
N TRP A 102 13.41 -10.16 -23.22
CA TRP A 102 14.19 -11.00 -22.28
C TRP A 102 14.56 -10.26 -20.98
N ASN A 103 13.89 -9.14 -20.68
CA ASN A 103 14.28 -8.30 -19.57
C ASN A 103 13.80 -8.97 -18.29
N VAL A 104 14.67 -9.80 -17.71
CA VAL A 104 14.55 -10.40 -16.38
C VAL A 104 14.05 -9.30 -15.47
N PHE A 105 12.81 -9.42 -15.00
CA PHE A 105 12.18 -8.49 -14.08
C PHE A 105 13.15 -8.28 -12.90
N LYS A 106 13.89 -7.17 -12.92
CA LYS A 106 14.71 -6.79 -11.77
C LYS A 106 13.69 -6.33 -10.75
N GLN A 107 13.32 -7.22 -9.83
CA GLN A 107 12.46 -6.88 -8.71
C GLN A 107 13.02 -5.59 -8.11
N GLN A 108 12.33 -4.48 -8.35
CA GLN A 108 12.56 -3.29 -7.58
C GLN A 108 12.14 -3.69 -6.17
N PRO A 109 13.04 -3.62 -5.17
CA PRO A 109 12.66 -3.96 -3.82
C PRO A 109 11.44 -3.09 -3.46
N THR A 110 10.33 -3.76 -3.16
CA THR A 110 8.98 -3.17 -2.94
C THR A 110 9.00 -2.06 -1.87
N CYS A 111 10.06 -2.03 -1.09
CA CYS A 111 10.45 -1.01 -0.15
C CYS A 111 11.99 -1.02 -0.06
N PRO A 112 12.67 0.13 0.14
CA PRO A 112 14.05 0.10 0.59
C PRO A 112 14.06 -0.66 1.92
N HIS A 113 14.50 -1.91 1.91
CA HIS A 113 14.64 -2.66 3.15
C HIS A 113 15.73 -1.96 3.94
N GLU A 114 15.35 -1.30 5.04
CA GLU A 114 16.34 -0.84 6.00
C GLU A 114 17.02 -2.08 6.57
N LEU A 115 18.25 -2.33 6.12
CA LEU A 115 19.09 -3.41 6.63
C LEU A 115 19.15 -3.31 8.16
N ASN A 116 19.04 -4.45 8.84
CA ASN A 116 19.01 -4.47 10.30
C ASN A 116 20.35 -3.99 10.87
N ARG A 117 20.30 -3.28 12.00
CA ARG A 117 21.49 -2.73 12.67
C ARG A 117 22.27 -3.82 13.38
N ASN A 118 23.59 -3.82 13.23
CA ASN A 118 24.49 -4.73 13.93
C ASN A 118 24.90 -4.17 15.30
N TYR A 119 24.03 -4.33 16.31
CA TYR A 119 24.32 -3.85 17.66
C TYR A 119 25.56 -4.49 18.30
N ILE A 120 25.89 -5.73 17.95
CA ILE A 120 27.05 -6.44 18.49
C ILE A 120 28.34 -5.78 18.01
N ALA A 121 28.46 -5.52 16.70
CA ALA A 121 29.61 -4.85 16.12
C ALA A 121 29.76 -3.42 16.66
N MET A 122 28.66 -2.67 16.72
CA MET A 122 28.66 -1.30 17.27
C MET A 122 29.11 -1.28 18.74
N ASN A 123 28.52 -2.13 19.60
CA ASN A 123 28.88 -2.16 21.02
C ASN A 123 30.33 -2.60 21.21
N ARG A 124 30.82 -3.57 20.41
CA ARG A 124 32.23 -3.98 20.44
C ARG A 124 33.16 -2.83 20.01
N GLY A 125 32.76 -2.02 19.04
CA GLY A 125 33.49 -0.81 18.62
C GLY A 125 33.51 0.26 19.71
N ALA A 126 32.38 0.50 20.37
CA ALA A 126 32.27 1.45 21.47
C ALA A 126 33.19 1.07 22.64
N VAL A 127 33.20 -0.20 23.03
CA VAL A 127 34.10 -0.71 24.09
C VAL A 127 35.57 -0.55 23.68
N LYS A 128 35.91 -0.83 22.41
CA LYS A 128 37.27 -0.60 21.89
C LYS A 128 37.68 0.88 21.91
N ALA A 129 36.72 1.79 21.75
CA ALA A 129 36.94 3.24 21.84
C ALA A 129 36.95 3.75 23.29
N GLY A 130 36.80 2.87 24.30
CA GLY A 130 36.77 3.24 25.71
C GLY A 130 35.43 3.82 26.18
N LEU A 131 34.36 3.69 25.38
CA LEU A 131 33.03 4.17 25.72
C LEU A 131 32.25 3.08 26.46
N VAL A 132 32.03 3.28 27.76
CA VAL A 132 31.42 2.28 28.66
C VAL A 132 30.07 2.76 29.18
N THR A 133 29.80 4.06 29.15
CA THR A 133 28.53 4.62 29.64
C THR A 133 27.41 4.38 28.63
N ALA A 134 26.17 4.23 29.12
CA ALA A 134 24.99 4.03 28.26
C ALA A 134 24.77 5.20 27.28
N ARG A 135 24.98 6.45 27.74
CA ARG A 135 24.83 7.66 26.93
C ARG A 135 25.88 7.76 25.82
N GLU A 136 27.12 7.38 26.13
CA GLU A 136 28.21 7.31 25.15
C GLU A 136 27.93 6.25 24.09
N ASN A 137 27.46 5.06 24.50
CA ASN A 137 27.06 3.99 23.58
C ASN A 137 25.93 4.44 22.66
N PHE A 138 24.95 5.19 23.17
CA PHE A 138 23.89 5.75 22.35
C PHE A 138 24.43 6.71 21.28
N HIS A 139 25.31 7.64 21.66
CA HIS A 139 25.96 8.54 20.71
C HIS A 139 26.85 7.79 19.71
N TYR A 140 27.57 6.76 20.16
CA TYR A 140 28.41 5.94 19.29
C TYR A 140 27.59 5.23 18.22
N ARG A 141 26.40 4.70 18.56
CA ARG A 141 25.47 4.05 17.61
C ARG A 141 24.88 5.03 16.60
N GLN A 142 24.68 6.29 16.98
CA GLN A 142 24.22 7.34 16.06
C GLN A 142 25.30 7.72 15.04
N LEU A 143 26.56 7.80 15.49
CA LEU A 143 27.69 8.20 14.65
C LEU A 143 28.25 7.04 13.81
N ASN A 144 28.11 5.80 14.27
CA ASN A 144 28.66 4.61 13.63
C ASN A 144 27.56 3.59 13.30
N ASP A 145 26.75 3.89 12.26
CA ASP A 145 25.65 3.00 11.82
C ASP A 145 26.18 1.82 10.98
N ILE A 146 26.52 0.71 11.64
CA ILE A 146 26.89 -0.57 11.01
C ILE A 146 25.64 -1.42 10.78
N ARG A 147 25.33 -1.75 9.52
CA ARG A 147 24.18 -2.59 9.15
C ARG A 147 24.60 -3.98 8.69
N ILE A 148 23.80 -4.99 8.99
CA ILE A 148 24.00 -6.39 8.55
C ILE A 148 23.57 -6.47 7.09
N SER A 149 24.44 -6.99 6.23
CA SER A 149 24.07 -7.22 4.83
C SER A 149 23.19 -8.47 4.71
N ASP A 150 22.24 -8.48 3.78
CA ASP A 150 21.45 -9.68 3.47
C ASP A 150 22.32 -10.88 3.03
N GLN A 151 23.57 -10.63 2.59
CA GLN A 151 24.50 -11.69 2.22
C GLN A 151 25.11 -12.39 3.44
N ASP A 152 25.24 -11.72 4.58
CA ASP A 152 25.79 -12.33 5.80
C ASP A 152 24.81 -13.30 6.45
N ASP A 153 23.50 -13.01 6.41
CA ASP A 153 22.45 -13.94 6.87
C ASP A 153 22.42 -15.22 6.02
N ARG A 154 22.80 -15.13 4.74
CA ARG A 154 22.93 -16.30 3.86
C ARG A 154 24.08 -17.22 4.26
N ARG A 155 25.13 -16.71 4.91
CA ARG A 155 26.23 -17.55 5.42
C ARG A 155 25.82 -18.40 6.63
N LEU A 156 24.79 -17.96 7.37
CA LEU A 156 24.21 -18.72 8.48
C LEU A 156 23.17 -19.74 8.03
N LYS A 157 22.68 -19.64 6.78
CA LYS A 157 21.97 -20.75 6.14
C LYS A 157 23.01 -21.78 5.76
N LYS A 158 23.27 -22.70 6.71
CA LYS A 158 23.99 -23.96 6.48
C LYS A 158 23.70 -24.45 5.07
N GLU A 159 24.76 -24.70 4.30
CA GLU A 159 24.68 -25.47 3.07
C GLU A 159 23.74 -26.66 3.31
N PRO A 160 22.76 -26.91 2.42
CA PRO A 160 21.92 -28.09 2.58
C PRO A 160 22.85 -29.30 2.72
N PRO A 161 22.59 -30.20 3.69
CA PRO A 161 23.44 -31.36 3.90
C PRO A 161 23.62 -32.09 2.56
N SER A 162 24.85 -32.49 2.24
CA SER A 162 25.14 -33.24 1.01
C SER A 162 24.23 -34.45 0.93
N LEU A 163 23.35 -34.47 -0.07
CA LEU A 163 22.39 -35.55 -0.27
C LEU A 163 22.99 -36.60 -1.20
N PRO A 164 22.86 -37.89 -0.89
CA PRO A 164 23.36 -38.94 -1.77
C PRO A 164 22.58 -38.96 -3.10
N PRO A 165 23.21 -39.35 -4.22
CA PRO A 165 22.60 -39.30 -5.56
C PRO A 165 21.30 -40.10 -5.73
N ASN A 166 21.06 -41.07 -4.86
CA ASN A 166 19.92 -41.99 -4.91
C ASN A 166 18.82 -41.68 -3.88
N MET A 167 18.80 -40.47 -3.30
CA MET A 167 17.77 -40.11 -2.32
C MET A 167 16.44 -39.76 -3.00
N THR A 168 15.35 -40.38 -2.54
CA THR A 168 13.99 -40.02 -2.97
C THR A 168 13.44 -38.88 -2.11
N PHE A 169 13.09 -37.76 -2.74
CA PHE A 169 12.44 -36.63 -2.07
C PHE A 169 10.94 -36.89 -1.93
N GLY A 170 10.37 -36.49 -0.79
CA GLY A 170 8.92 -36.55 -0.54
C GLY A 170 8.57 -37.01 0.88
N ILE A 171 7.29 -36.87 1.24
CA ILE A 171 6.75 -37.37 2.51
C ILE A 171 6.29 -38.81 2.26
N ARG A 172 6.82 -39.78 3.00
CA ARG A 172 6.39 -41.19 2.90
C ARG A 172 4.92 -41.29 3.27
N ALA A 173 4.12 -41.98 2.45
CA ALA A 173 2.74 -42.30 2.78
C ALA A 173 2.69 -43.19 4.03
N ARG A 174 1.70 -42.97 4.90
CA ARG A 174 1.50 -43.72 6.14
C ARG A 174 0.98 -45.12 5.88
#